data_AF-A0A0F5FQE2-F1
#
_entry.id   AF-A0A0F5FQE2-F1
#
_cell.length_a   1.000
_cell.length_b   1.000
_cell.length_c   1.000
_cell.angle_alpha   90.00
_cell.angle_beta   90.00
_cell.angle_gamma   90.00
#
_symmetry.space_group_name_H-M   'P 1'
#
loop_
_entity.id
_entity.type
_entity.pdbx_description
1 polymer ?
#
loop_
_entity_poly.entity_id
_entity_poly.type
_entity_poly.pdbx_seq_one_letter_code
_entity_poly.pdbx_strand_id
1 'polypeptide(L)' 'MPTVPTLEEIEATVLRMEAKWVGSAHFAAYRDLCRRFEADLADPRDLALAKSAALMLIKELEGRDS' A
#
# COMPACT_ATOMS: atom_id res chain seq x y z
N MET A 1 -2.56 0.62 24.81
CA MET A 1 -1.24 0.89 24.19
C MET A 1 -1.35 0.58 22.71
N PRO A 2 -0.87 1.44 21.79
CA PRO A 2 -0.79 1.04 20.38
C PRO A 2 0.23 -0.09 20.28
N THR A 3 -0.23 -1.27 19.85
CA THR A 3 0.64 -2.40 19.54
C THR A 3 1.22 -2.19 18.15
N VAL A 4 2.50 -2.53 17.97
CA VAL A 4 3.12 -2.54 16.65
C VAL A 4 2.41 -3.62 15.81
N PRO A 5 1.78 -3.28 14.68
CA PRO A 5 1.05 -4.25 13.88
C PRO A 5 1.99 -5.32 13.34
N THR A 6 1.53 -6.56 13.30
CA THR A 6 2.21 -7.72 12.73
C THR A 6 2.32 -7.61 11.21
N LEU A 7 3.19 -8.39 10.60
CA LEU A 7 3.32 -8.44 9.13
C LEU A 7 1.97 -8.80 8.48
N GLU A 8 1.31 -9.84 8.99
CA GLU A 8 0.03 -10.32 8.47
C GLU A 8 -1.08 -9.25 8.53
N GLU A 9 -1.12 -8.44 9.60
CA GLU A 9 -2.06 -7.31 9.70
C GLU A 9 -1.78 -6.21 8.67
N ILE A 10 -0.50 -5.96 8.36
CA ILE A 10 -0.10 -4.99 7.34
C ILE A 10 -0.48 -5.52 5.96
N GLU A 11 -0.18 -6.78 5.66
CA GLU A 11 -0.52 -7.43 4.39
C GLU A 11 -2.04 -7.48 4.17
N ALA A 12 -2.82 -7.85 5.19
CA ALA A 12 -4.28 -7.81 5.13
C ALA A 12 -4.82 -6.40 4.85
N THR A 13 -4.16 -5.38 5.40
CA THR A 13 -4.50 -3.98 5.12
C THR A 13 -4.18 -3.61 3.68
N VAL A 14 -3.01 -3.98 3.17
CA VAL A 14 -2.60 -3.78 1.77
C VAL A 14 -3.63 -4.40 0.83
N LEU A 15 -3.94 -5.69 1.00
CA LEU A 15 -4.91 -6.41 0.15
C LEU A 15 -6.27 -5.72 0.11
N ARG A 16 -6.79 -5.32 1.26
CA ARG A 16 -8.08 -4.61 1.36
C ARG A 16 -8.06 -3.25 0.65
N MET A 17 -6.94 -2.51 0.75
CA MET A 17 -6.81 -1.21 0.10
C MET A 17 -6.56 -1.34 -1.41
N GLU A 18 -5.82 -2.35 -1.85
CA GLU A 18 -5.65 -2.66 -3.26
C GLU A 18 -6.99 -3.01 -3.91
N ALA A 19 -7.79 -3.88 -3.28
CA ALA A 19 -9.12 -4.22 -3.77
C ALA A 19 -10.05 -2.99 -3.85
N LYS A 20 -9.92 -2.06 -2.90
CA LYS A 20 -10.71 -0.81 -2.90
C LYS A 20 -10.34 0.11 -4.05
N TRP A 21 -9.05 0.24 -4.36
CA TRP A 21 -8.53 1.26 -5.29
C TRP A 21 -8.08 0.71 -6.64
N VAL A 22 -8.26 -0.58 -6.92
CA VAL A 22 -7.84 -1.22 -8.19
C VAL A 22 -8.37 -0.50 -9.44
N GLY A 23 -9.54 0.15 -9.35
CA GLY A 23 -10.17 0.89 -10.45
C GLY A 23 -9.77 2.37 -10.54
N SER A 24 -8.92 2.86 -9.64
CA SER A 24 -8.57 4.28 -9.56
C SER A 24 -7.51 4.67 -10.59
N ALA A 25 -7.52 5.95 -11.01
CA ALA A 25 -6.56 6.47 -11.99
C ALA A 25 -5.10 6.35 -11.51
N HIS A 26 -4.88 6.39 -10.19
CA HIS A 26 -3.57 6.34 -9.56
C HIS A 26 -3.05 4.91 -9.33
N PHE A 27 -3.91 3.89 -9.48
CA PHE A 27 -3.53 2.50 -9.18
C PHE A 27 -2.44 1.97 -10.11
N ALA A 28 -2.41 2.41 -11.36
CA ALA A 28 -1.36 2.02 -12.30
C ALA A 28 0.04 2.45 -11.80
N ALA A 29 0.17 3.69 -11.31
CA ALA A 29 1.41 4.21 -10.75
C ALA A 29 1.82 3.47 -9.47
N TYR A 30 0.85 3.08 -8.63
CA TYR A 30 1.11 2.23 -7.46
C TYR A 30 1.72 0.88 -7.85
N ARG A 31 1.18 0.19 -8.87
CA ARG A 31 1.74 -1.09 -9.32
C ARG A 31 3.19 -0.95 -9.79
N ASP A 32 3.50 0.11 -10.51
CA ASP A 32 4.87 0.36 -10.98
C ASP A 32 5.82 0.64 -9.81
N LEU A 33 5.33 1.34 -8.78
CA LEU A 33 6.07 1.58 -7.54
C LEU A 33 6.30 0.29 -6.75
N CYS A 34 5.31 -0.60 -6.67
CA CYS A 34 5.45 -1.91 -6.02
C CYS A 34 6.59 -2.74 -6.62
N ARG A 35 6.76 -2.73 -7.94
CA ARG A 35 7.88 -3.44 -8.58
C ARG A 35 9.24 -2.89 -8.16
N ARG A 36 9.34 -1.58 -7.91
CA ARG A 36 10.57 -0.96 -7.39
C ARG A 36 10.80 -1.34 -5.94
N PHE A 37 9.75 -1.29 -5.11
CA PHE A 37 9.84 -1.73 -3.72
C PHE A 37 10.29 -3.19 -3.61
N GLU A 38 9.75 -4.09 -4.45
CA GLU A 38 10.15 -5.50 -4.48
C GLU A 38 11.60 -5.72 -4.92
N ALA A 39 12.16 -4.81 -5.73
CA ALA A 39 13.57 -4.85 -6.14
C ALA A 39 14.51 -4.27 -5.07
N ASP A 40 14.08 -3.24 -4.35
CA ASP A 40 14.92 -2.45 -3.45
C ASP A 40 14.82 -2.90 -1.97
N LEU A 41 13.71 -3.52 -1.57
CA LEU A 41 13.42 -3.90 -0.17
C LEU A 41 13.46 -5.42 -0.01
N ALA A 42 14.45 -5.90 0.75
CA ALA A 42 14.60 -7.33 1.05
C ALA A 42 13.77 -7.80 2.25
N ASP A 43 13.43 -6.90 3.18
CA ASP A 43 12.62 -7.23 4.36
C ASP A 43 11.13 -7.22 4.00
N PRO A 44 10.38 -8.33 4.23
CA PRO A 44 8.96 -8.42 3.90
C PRO A 44 8.09 -7.39 4.63
N ARG A 45 8.46 -7.03 5.86
CA ARG A 45 7.74 -6.03 6.66
C ARG A 45 7.97 -4.63 6.10
N ASP A 46 9.18 -4.29 5.72
CA ASP A 46 9.47 -3.00 5.08
C ASP A 46 8.75 -2.89 3.73
N LEU A 47 8.72 -3.98 2.95
CA LEU A 47 7.95 -4.04 1.71
C LEU A 47 6.45 -3.82 1.95
N ALA A 48 5.85 -4.51 2.92
CA ALA A 48 4.44 -4.37 3.25
C ALA A 48 4.11 -2.95 3.75
N LEU A 49 4.99 -2.34 4.54
CA LEU A 49 4.86 -0.96 5.00
C LEU A 49 4.95 0.05 3.85
N ALA A 50 5.89 -0.11 2.93
CA ALA A 50 6.04 0.76 1.76
C ALA A 50 4.80 0.72 0.86
N LYS A 51 4.28 -0.49 0.59
CA LYS A 51 3.01 -0.67 -0.14
C LYS A 51 1.84 0.00 0.56
N SER A 52 1.71 -0.18 1.87
CA SER A 52 0.68 0.44 2.69
C SER A 52 0.75 1.98 2.65
N ALA A 53 1.96 2.55 2.77
CA ALA A 53 2.17 4.00 2.70
C ALA A 53 1.79 4.58 1.33
N ALA A 54 2.13 3.89 0.23
CA ALA A 54 1.74 4.31 -1.10
C ALA A 54 0.21 4.25 -1.32
N LEU A 55 -0.47 3.23 -0.77
CA LEU A 55 -1.94 3.15 -0.81
C LEU A 55 -2.62 4.22 0.04
N MET A 56 -1.99 4.67 1.12
CA MET A 56 -2.47 5.81 1.91
C MET A 56 -2.41 7.11 1.10
N LEU A 57 -1.39 7.30 0.26
CA LEU A 57 -1.36 8.41 -0.69
C LEU A 57 -2.49 8.32 -1.70
N ILE A 58 -2.75 7.14 -2.28
CA ILE A 58 -3.92 6.96 -3.16
C ILE A 58 -5.20 7.32 -2.42
N LYS A 59 -5.40 6.83 -1.19
CA LYS A 59 -6.58 7.17 -0.39
C LYS A 59 -6.76 8.68 -0.22
N GLU A 60 -5.67 9.41 0.00
CA GLU A 60 -5.69 10.88 0.13
C GLU A 60 -6.06 11.57 -1.19
N LEU A 61 -5.51 11.10 -2.32
CA LEU A 61 -5.82 11.65 -3.65
C LEU A 61 -7.29 11.39 -4.04
N GLU A 62 -7.75 10.14 -3.91
CA GLU A 62 -9.12 9.76 -4.26
C GLU A 62 -10.16 10.38 -3.31
N GLY A 63 -9.79 10.60 -2.04
CA GLY A 63 -10.64 11.28 -1.07
C GLY A 63 -10.76 12.80 -1.29
N ARG A 64 -9.89 13.41 -2.10
CA ARG A 64 -9.98 14.81 -2.52
C ARG A 64 -10.81 15.00 -3.78
N ASP A 65 -10.94 13.94 -4.58
CA ASP A 65 -11.67 13.91 -5.85
C ASP A 65 -13.13 13.41 -5.70
N SER A 66 -13.56 13.07 -4.47
CA SER A 66 -14.93 12.62 -4.11
C SER A 66 -15.77 13.72 -3.46
#